data_AF-A0A8H4U2F4-F1
#
_entry.id   AF-A0A8H4U2F4-F1
#
_cell.length_a   1.000
_cell.length_b   1.000
_cell.length_c   1.000
_cell.angle_alpha   90.00
_cell.angle_beta   90.00
_cell.angle_gamma   90.00
#
_symmetry.space_group_name_H-M   'P 1'
#
loop_
_entity.id
_entity.type
_entity.pdbx_description
1 polymer ?
#
loop_
_entity_poly.entity_id
_entity_poly.type
_entity_poly.pdbx_seq_one_letter_code
_entity_poly.pdbx_strand_id
1 'polypeptide(L)'
;MQALSPVFVRRGISRLAIGSRAATANFSNLTTPRLAKKSTRGKPFTKPTEEIALPPSIARTAPHITPKERLAQPMAEAEARAFPTMPPPSPDELRLNNPIIFVCDVQEKFRNVIYEFDSIVLTTQKLLKFANALSIPVVATTQTSAKLGPTVPSLAKLLPSKPHDKTRFSMFIPSVTADLPPRSDIALVGIESHICITQTALDLRDAGHYVYVIADGVSSCNPREVGIALDRLRSEGITVTSSESWMYECVGDASHPAFKGLFGVVKESLADTKKVWQALPPGSKI
;
A
#
# COMPACT_ATOMS: atom_id res chain seq x y z
N MET A 1 -41.45 -47.96 5.02
CA MET A 1 -41.29 -49.18 4.18
C MET A 1 -41.70 -48.82 2.76
N GLN A 2 -40.77 -49.03 1.80
CA GLN A 2 -40.93 -49.17 0.34
C GLN A 2 -41.61 -47.99 -0.42
N ALA A 3 -40.91 -47.14 -1.18
CA ALA A 3 -40.13 -47.33 -2.41
C ALA A 3 -40.96 -47.81 -3.62
N LEU A 4 -41.09 -46.98 -4.67
CA LEU A 4 -40.58 -47.21 -6.04
C LEU A 4 -41.11 -46.15 -7.05
N SER A 5 -40.21 -45.64 -7.89
CA SER A 5 -40.37 -44.73 -9.04
C SER A 5 -40.91 -45.49 -10.29
N PRO A 6 -40.79 -45.04 -11.57
CA PRO A 6 -40.59 -43.71 -12.19
C PRO A 6 -41.55 -43.44 -13.39
N VAL A 7 -41.57 -42.21 -13.94
CA VAL A 7 -41.94 -42.00 -15.36
C VAL A 7 -40.96 -41.02 -16.01
N PHE A 8 -40.45 -41.48 -17.15
CA PHE A 8 -39.42 -40.91 -18.00
C PHE A 8 -40.11 -40.49 -19.31
N VAL A 9 -40.01 -39.22 -19.74
CA VAL A 9 -40.28 -38.85 -21.13
C VAL A 9 -39.15 -37.96 -21.63
N ARG A 10 -38.70 -38.33 -22.83
CA ARG A 10 -37.47 -37.96 -23.52
C ARG A 10 -37.79 -37.02 -24.68
N ARG A 11 -36.77 -36.27 -25.09
CA ARG A 11 -36.45 -35.68 -26.43
C ARG A 11 -36.84 -34.24 -26.72
N GLY A 12 -35.82 -33.48 -27.11
CA GLY A 12 -35.93 -32.29 -27.94
C GLY A 12 -34.60 -31.53 -28.08
N ILE A 13 -33.63 -32.11 -28.79
CA ILE A 13 -32.39 -31.43 -29.21
C ILE A 13 -32.72 -30.53 -30.41
N SER A 14 -32.28 -29.28 -30.39
CA SER A 14 -32.01 -28.53 -31.63
C SER A 14 -30.78 -27.65 -31.48
N ARG A 15 -29.81 -27.95 -32.34
CA ARG A 15 -28.61 -27.17 -32.64
C ARG A 15 -29.03 -25.89 -33.35
N LEU A 16 -28.42 -24.75 -33.03
CA LEU A 16 -28.34 -23.64 -33.97
C LEU A 16 -26.95 -22.99 -33.96
N ALA A 17 -26.31 -23.19 -35.10
CA ALA A 17 -25.30 -22.41 -35.81
C ALA A 17 -24.46 -21.35 -35.07
N ILE A 18 -23.15 -21.60 -35.12
CA ILE A 18 -22.05 -20.67 -34.95
C ILE A 18 -22.05 -19.71 -36.15
N GLY A 19 -22.20 -18.41 -35.88
CA GLY A 19 -22.07 -17.33 -36.86
C GLY A 19 -20.91 -16.40 -36.47
N SER A 20 -19.75 -16.64 -37.07
CA SER A 20 -18.60 -15.74 -37.06
C SER A 20 -18.94 -14.43 -37.79
N ARG A 21 -18.80 -13.30 -37.10
CA ARG A 21 -18.63 -11.98 -37.73
C ARG A 21 -17.45 -11.26 -37.08
N ALA A 22 -16.31 -11.34 -37.76
CA ALA A 22 -15.18 -10.45 -37.56
C ALA A 22 -15.60 -9.02 -37.90
N ALA A 23 -15.52 -8.11 -36.93
CA ALA A 23 -15.63 -6.69 -37.16
C ALA A 23 -14.23 -6.15 -37.52
N THR A 24 -13.94 -6.07 -38.81
CA THR A 24 -12.82 -5.30 -39.34
C THR A 24 -13.17 -3.82 -39.29
N ALA A 25 -12.61 -3.08 -38.34
CA ALA A 25 -12.68 -1.63 -38.32
C ALA A 25 -11.63 -1.05 -39.28
N ASN A 26 -12.11 -0.53 -40.42
CA ASN A 26 -11.32 0.30 -41.33
C ASN A 26 -11.09 1.67 -40.67
N PHE A 27 -9.87 1.93 -40.21
CA PHE A 27 -9.37 3.27 -39.94
C PHE A 27 -8.53 3.76 -41.13
N SER A 28 -9.21 4.35 -42.11
CA SER A 28 -8.59 5.17 -43.14
C SER A 28 -9.25 6.54 -43.10
N ASN A 29 -8.42 7.59 -43.03
CA ASN A 29 -8.73 9.02 -43.06
C ASN A 29 -8.81 9.73 -41.70
N LEU A 30 -7.64 10.04 -41.14
CA LEU A 30 -7.42 11.29 -40.41
C LEU A 30 -6.16 11.95 -40.98
N THR A 31 -6.42 12.86 -41.92
CA THR A 31 -5.48 13.80 -42.50
C THR A 31 -4.91 14.74 -41.44
N THR A 32 -3.59 14.70 -41.24
CA THR A 32 -2.85 15.71 -40.47
C THR A 32 -2.72 17.01 -41.26
N PRO A 33 -3.02 18.20 -40.69
CA PRO A 33 -2.64 19.46 -41.31
C PRO A 33 -1.15 19.73 -41.09
N ARG A 34 -0.44 19.84 -42.22
CA ARG A 34 0.93 20.30 -42.35
C ARG A 34 0.95 21.83 -42.17
N LEU A 35 1.67 22.36 -41.20
CA LEU A 35 1.97 23.80 -41.13
C LEU A 35 3.48 24.09 -41.10
N ALA A 36 3.90 24.59 -42.25
CA ALA A 36 4.95 25.57 -42.55
C ALA A 36 6.16 25.71 -41.60
N LYS A 37 7.33 25.28 -42.12
CA LYS A 37 8.65 25.80 -41.75
C LYS A 37 8.72 27.30 -42.12
N LYS A 38 8.88 28.18 -41.14
CA LYS A 38 9.45 29.52 -41.35
C LYS A 38 10.89 29.53 -40.86
N SER A 39 11.78 29.68 -41.84
CA SER A 39 13.19 30.00 -41.68
C SER A 39 13.35 31.47 -41.34
N THR A 40 13.99 31.79 -40.22
CA THR A 40 14.64 33.09 -40.01
C THR A 40 16.06 32.86 -39.51
N ARG A 41 17.00 33.39 -40.30
CA ARG A 41 18.44 33.38 -40.09
C ARG A 41 18.81 34.51 -39.11
N GLY A 42 19.53 34.16 -38.05
CA GLY A 42 20.65 34.92 -37.48
C GLY A 42 20.41 36.25 -36.76
N LYS A 43 20.68 36.26 -35.45
CA LYS A 43 21.61 37.22 -34.81
C LYS A 43 22.44 36.49 -33.73
N PRO A 44 23.73 36.82 -33.53
CA PRO A 44 24.57 36.13 -32.55
C PRO A 44 24.17 36.55 -31.13
N PHE A 45 24.04 35.59 -30.23
CA PHE A 45 23.84 35.83 -28.81
C PHE A 45 25.20 36.22 -28.19
N THR A 46 25.44 37.51 -28.03
CA THR A 46 26.54 38.03 -27.20
C THR A 46 26.17 37.84 -25.73
N LYS A 47 26.95 37.05 -24.99
CA LYS A 47 26.84 36.95 -23.53
C LYS A 47 27.10 38.33 -22.90
N PRO A 48 26.26 38.83 -21.98
CA PRO A 48 26.70 39.84 -21.04
C PRO A 48 27.60 39.16 -20.01
N THR A 49 28.89 39.50 -19.99
CA THR A 49 29.76 39.33 -18.82
C THR A 49 29.36 40.39 -17.81
N GLU A 50 28.46 40.03 -16.89
CA GLU A 50 28.37 40.71 -15.60
C GLU A 50 29.38 40.06 -14.64
N GLU A 51 30.41 40.83 -14.34
CA GLU A 51 31.42 40.54 -13.34
C GLU A 51 30.77 40.72 -11.96
N ILE A 52 30.36 39.62 -11.33
CA ILE A 52 29.86 39.64 -9.95
C ILE A 52 31.06 39.82 -9.02
N ALA A 53 31.28 41.05 -8.56
CA ALA A 53 32.24 41.35 -7.52
C ALA A 53 31.87 40.62 -6.21
N LEU A 54 32.79 39.80 -5.70
CA LEU A 54 32.69 39.20 -4.36
C LEU A 54 32.76 40.31 -3.30
N PRO A 55 31.90 40.27 -2.25
CA PRO A 55 32.00 41.22 -1.15
C PRO A 55 33.29 40.98 -0.33
N PRO A 56 33.88 42.02 0.28
CA PRO A 56 35.09 41.87 1.09
C PRO A 56 34.82 40.99 2.31
N SER A 57 35.76 40.10 2.58
CA SER A 57 35.79 39.24 3.76
C SER A 57 35.75 40.09 5.04
N ILE A 58 34.65 40.02 5.78
CA ILE A 58 34.61 40.48 7.17
C ILE A 58 35.29 39.41 8.01
N ALA A 59 36.53 39.68 8.43
CA ALA A 59 37.21 38.89 9.43
C ALA A 59 36.41 38.94 10.74
N ARG A 60 35.69 37.86 11.06
CA ARG A 60 35.14 37.64 12.39
C ARG A 60 36.30 37.27 13.31
N THR A 61 36.74 38.21 14.14
CA THR A 61 37.54 37.89 15.32
C THR A 61 36.67 37.08 16.28
N ALA A 62 36.88 35.77 16.33
CA ALA A 62 36.34 34.94 17.39
C ALA A 62 36.96 35.37 18.73
N PRO A 63 36.20 35.46 19.83
CA PRO A 63 36.77 35.77 21.14
C PRO A 63 37.78 34.69 21.53
N HIS A 64 38.90 35.13 22.10
CA HIS A 64 40.00 34.27 22.51
C HIS A 64 39.59 33.53 23.80
N ILE A 65 38.90 32.40 23.66
CA ILE A 65 38.58 31.50 24.79
C ILE A 65 39.87 30.78 25.20
N THR A 66 40.22 30.87 26.49
CA THR A 66 41.45 30.26 27.01
C THR A 66 41.35 28.72 26.99
N PRO A 67 42.46 27.98 26.90
CA PRO A 67 42.44 26.51 26.88
C PRO A 67 41.72 25.88 28.09
N LYS A 68 41.69 26.57 29.24
CA LYS A 68 41.04 26.09 30.46
C LYS A 68 39.51 26.19 30.41
N GLU A 69 38.95 27.17 29.72
CA GLU A 69 37.50 27.34 29.54
C GLU A 69 36.92 26.35 28.53
N ARG A 70 37.72 25.94 27.54
CA ARG A 70 37.33 24.99 26.48
C ARG A 70 37.19 23.54 26.98
N LEU A 71 37.86 23.20 28.09
CA LEU A 71 37.84 21.85 28.70
C LEU A 71 36.73 21.66 29.74
N ALA A 72 36.09 22.73 30.23
CA ALA A 72 35.02 22.64 31.23
C ALA A 72 33.60 22.62 30.61
N GLN A 73 33.44 23.03 29.35
CA GLN A 73 32.14 23.07 28.66
C GLN A 73 31.62 21.73 28.10
N PRO A 74 32.44 20.76 27.66
CA PRO A 74 31.88 19.58 27.00
C PRO A 74 31.29 18.54 27.97
N MET A 75 31.54 18.62 29.28
CA MET A 75 30.94 17.69 30.24
C MET A 75 29.55 18.13 30.72
N ALA A 76 29.30 19.42 30.92
CA ALA A 76 28.01 19.92 31.40
C ALA A 76 26.91 19.90 30.33
N GLU A 77 27.26 20.09 29.04
CA GLU A 77 26.29 20.01 27.94
C GLU A 77 26.00 18.58 27.47
N ALA A 78 26.90 17.63 27.75
CA ALA A 78 26.71 16.21 27.42
C ALA A 78 25.73 15.52 28.38
N GLU A 79 25.71 15.90 29.67
CA GLU A 79 24.77 15.35 30.66
C GLU A 79 23.34 15.87 30.50
N ALA A 80 23.14 17.01 29.82
CA ALA A 80 21.82 17.60 29.55
C ALA A 80 21.07 16.96 28.36
N ARG A 81 21.70 16.03 27.63
CA ARG A 81 21.06 15.20 26.60
C ARG A 81 20.99 13.73 27.03
N ALA A 82 20.50 13.48 28.24
CA ALA A 82 19.91 12.19 28.51
C ALA A 82 18.74 12.02 27.54
N PHE A 83 18.88 11.15 26.53
CA PHE A 83 17.72 10.67 25.78
C PHE A 83 16.74 10.15 26.83
N PRO A 84 15.49 10.62 26.86
CA PRO A 84 14.52 10.11 27.81
C PRO A 84 14.49 8.58 27.62
N THR A 85 14.90 7.86 28.66
CA THR A 85 14.79 6.40 28.67
C THR A 85 13.30 6.11 28.71
N MET A 86 12.74 5.76 27.55
CA MET A 86 11.37 5.28 27.48
C MET A 86 11.28 4.10 28.45
N PRO A 87 10.30 4.09 29.37
CA PRO A 87 10.07 2.92 30.21
C PRO A 87 9.87 1.70 29.29
N PRO A 88 10.31 0.50 29.71
CA PRO A 88 10.04 -0.71 28.93
C PRO A 88 8.52 -0.82 28.71
N PRO A 89 8.07 -1.21 27.51
CA PRO A 89 6.65 -1.38 27.22
C PRO A 89 6.03 -2.36 28.21
N SER A 90 4.74 -2.18 28.50
CA SER A 90 4.06 -3.12 29.40
C SER A 90 4.06 -4.53 28.77
N PRO A 91 4.10 -5.61 29.56
CA PRO A 91 4.21 -6.97 29.03
C PRO A 91 3.05 -7.40 28.12
N ASP A 92 1.92 -6.67 28.15
CA ASP A 92 0.73 -6.91 27.36
C ASP A 92 0.51 -5.87 26.24
N GLU A 93 1.42 -4.90 26.11
CA GLU A 93 1.36 -3.86 25.09
C GLU A 93 2.00 -4.34 23.79
N LEU A 94 1.25 -4.18 22.69
CA LEU A 94 1.77 -4.43 21.36
C LEU A 94 2.90 -3.43 21.05
N ARG A 95 3.92 -3.90 20.32
CA ARG A 95 5.07 -3.06 19.95
C ARG A 95 4.68 -1.88 19.06
N LEU A 96 3.70 -2.06 18.19
CA LEU A 96 3.18 -1.01 17.31
C LEU A 96 2.13 -0.16 18.05
N ASN A 97 2.14 1.14 17.80
CA ASN A 97 1.23 2.11 18.39
C ASN A 97 -0.09 2.14 17.61
N ASN A 98 -1.21 1.83 18.29
CA ASN A 98 -2.55 1.78 17.70
C ASN A 98 -2.54 1.07 16.32
N PRO A 99 -2.13 -0.21 16.25
CA PRO A 99 -2.02 -0.94 14.99
C PRO A 99 -3.40 -1.09 14.35
N ILE A 100 -3.52 -0.82 13.05
CA ILE A 100 -4.79 -0.90 12.30
C ILE A 100 -4.53 -1.51 10.93
N ILE A 101 -5.47 -2.34 10.43
CA ILE A 101 -5.39 -2.91 9.08
C ILE A 101 -6.39 -2.21 8.15
N PHE A 102 -5.88 -1.66 7.05
CA PHE A 102 -6.66 -1.04 5.98
C PHE A 102 -6.76 -2.00 4.78
N VAL A 103 -7.99 -2.42 4.46
CA VAL A 103 -8.32 -3.27 3.29
C VAL A 103 -8.86 -2.40 2.16
N CYS A 104 -8.08 -2.25 1.10
CA CYS A 104 -8.35 -1.35 -0.01
C CYS A 104 -8.99 -2.10 -1.20
N ASP A 105 -10.26 -1.83 -1.44
CA ASP A 105 -10.96 -2.09 -2.72
C ASP A 105 -10.87 -3.52 -3.29
N VAL A 106 -10.74 -4.56 -2.45
CA VAL A 106 -10.68 -5.97 -2.90
C VAL A 106 -12.07 -6.47 -3.34
N GLN A 107 -12.51 -6.04 -4.52
CA GLN A 107 -13.87 -6.24 -5.04
C GLN A 107 -13.94 -7.32 -6.13
N GLU A 108 -15.11 -7.94 -6.25
CA GLU A 108 -15.31 -9.13 -7.11
C GLU A 108 -15.07 -8.85 -8.60
N LYS A 109 -15.41 -7.66 -9.12
CA LYS A 109 -15.17 -7.36 -10.54
C LYS A 109 -13.69 -7.23 -10.90
N PHE A 110 -12.82 -7.06 -9.91
CA PHE A 110 -11.37 -7.02 -10.15
C PHE A 110 -10.74 -8.41 -10.29
N ARG A 111 -11.45 -9.48 -9.93
CA ARG A 111 -10.88 -10.84 -9.83
C ARG A 111 -10.14 -11.31 -11.08
N ASN A 112 -10.67 -10.98 -12.26
CA ASN A 112 -10.13 -11.44 -13.54
C ASN A 112 -9.20 -10.44 -14.23
N VAL A 113 -8.99 -9.24 -13.65
CA VAL A 113 -8.17 -8.19 -14.25
C VAL A 113 -6.90 -7.91 -13.46
N ILE A 114 -6.93 -8.13 -12.14
CA ILE A 114 -5.77 -7.97 -11.27
C ILE A 114 -4.87 -9.20 -11.38
N TYR A 115 -3.57 -8.95 -11.54
CA TYR A 115 -2.56 -9.99 -11.49
C TYR A 115 -2.56 -10.69 -10.14
N GLU A 116 -2.68 -12.03 -10.14
CA GLU A 116 -2.61 -12.84 -8.91
C GLU A 116 -3.60 -12.40 -7.82
N PHE A 117 -4.81 -11.99 -8.23
CA PHE A 117 -5.84 -11.50 -7.32
C PHE A 117 -6.16 -12.46 -6.16
N ASP A 118 -6.22 -13.77 -6.43
CA ASP A 118 -6.47 -14.76 -5.38
C ASP A 118 -5.34 -14.80 -4.33
N SER A 119 -4.10 -14.51 -4.72
CA SER A 119 -2.97 -14.37 -3.79
C SER A 119 -3.20 -13.18 -2.84
N ILE A 120 -3.75 -12.07 -3.34
CA ILE A 120 -4.14 -10.91 -2.52
C ILE A 120 -5.27 -11.25 -1.55
N VAL A 121 -6.24 -12.04 -2.00
CA VAL A 121 -7.32 -12.53 -1.13
C VAL A 121 -6.77 -13.42 -0.01
N LEU A 122 -5.83 -14.32 -0.29
CA LEU A 122 -5.22 -15.19 0.74
C LEU A 122 -4.45 -14.39 1.79
N THR A 123 -3.61 -13.44 1.36
CA THR A 123 -2.88 -12.57 2.30
C THR A 123 -3.82 -11.71 3.12
N THR A 124 -4.88 -11.17 2.51
CA THR A 124 -5.88 -10.38 3.24
C THR A 124 -6.64 -11.26 4.26
N GLN A 125 -6.97 -12.51 3.93
CA GLN A 125 -7.57 -13.44 4.91
C GLN A 125 -6.64 -13.72 6.09
N LYS A 126 -5.34 -13.93 5.84
CA LYS A 126 -4.32 -14.11 6.89
C LYS A 126 -4.31 -12.91 7.85
N LEU A 127 -4.28 -11.69 7.30
CA LEU A 127 -4.32 -10.46 8.10
C LEU A 127 -5.64 -10.29 8.87
N LEU A 128 -6.79 -10.60 8.27
CA LEU A 128 -8.09 -10.51 8.97
C LEU A 128 -8.23 -11.54 10.10
N LYS A 129 -7.71 -12.75 9.91
CA LYS A 129 -7.64 -13.77 10.97
C LYS A 129 -6.75 -13.31 12.12
N PHE A 130 -5.59 -12.73 11.81
CA PHE A 130 -4.70 -12.12 12.80
C PHE A 130 -5.40 -10.98 13.55
N ALA A 131 -6.08 -10.10 12.82
CA ALA A 131 -6.83 -9.00 13.42
C ALA A 131 -7.91 -9.50 14.38
N ASN A 132 -8.66 -10.53 13.99
CA ASN A 132 -9.65 -11.14 14.88
C ASN A 132 -9.01 -11.82 16.11
N ALA A 133 -7.86 -12.47 15.96
CA ALA A 133 -7.19 -13.15 17.07
C ALA A 133 -6.63 -12.19 18.13
N LEU A 134 -6.25 -10.97 17.72
CA LEU A 134 -5.60 -9.97 18.58
C LEU A 134 -6.47 -8.72 18.82
N SER A 135 -7.71 -8.71 18.34
CA SER A 135 -8.60 -7.55 18.38
C SER A 135 -8.00 -6.29 17.73
N ILE A 136 -7.23 -6.46 16.64
CA ILE A 136 -6.69 -5.34 15.86
C ILE A 136 -7.83 -4.71 15.04
N PRO A 137 -8.04 -3.37 15.11
CA PRO A 137 -9.04 -2.71 14.30
C PRO A 137 -8.81 -2.91 12.79
N VAL A 138 -9.91 -3.01 12.04
CA VAL A 138 -9.90 -3.16 10.58
C VAL A 138 -10.81 -2.13 9.95
N VAL A 139 -10.31 -1.43 8.94
CA VAL A 139 -11.08 -0.53 8.08
C VAL A 139 -11.05 -1.06 6.66
N ALA A 140 -12.21 -1.21 6.03
CA ALA A 140 -12.32 -1.66 4.65
C ALA A 140 -13.00 -0.62 3.77
N THR A 141 -12.62 -0.57 2.49
CA THR A 141 -13.26 0.30 1.50
C THR A 141 -13.65 -0.48 0.24
N THR A 142 -14.58 0.11 -0.51
CA THR A 142 -14.87 -0.25 -1.90
C THR A 142 -14.80 0.99 -2.77
N GLN A 143 -14.31 0.84 -3.99
CA GLN A 143 -14.36 1.88 -5.00
C GLN A 143 -15.65 1.73 -5.80
N THR A 144 -16.55 2.70 -5.72
CA THR A 144 -17.80 2.76 -6.50
C THR A 144 -18.53 1.41 -6.60
N SER A 145 -18.89 0.82 -5.45
CA SER A 145 -19.40 -0.55 -5.30
C SER A 145 -20.53 -0.90 -6.28
N ALA A 146 -21.44 0.04 -6.57
CA ALA A 146 -22.50 -0.14 -7.56
C ALA A 146 -21.97 -0.50 -8.96
N LYS A 147 -20.80 0.02 -9.32
CA LYS A 147 -20.13 -0.21 -10.62
C LYS A 147 -19.12 -1.35 -10.56
N LEU A 148 -18.31 -1.43 -9.51
CA LEU A 148 -17.18 -2.38 -9.40
C LEU A 148 -17.50 -3.63 -8.56
N GLY A 149 -18.74 -3.76 -8.09
CA GLY A 149 -19.19 -4.89 -7.30
C GLY A 149 -18.79 -4.77 -5.82
N PRO A 150 -19.29 -5.70 -4.98
CA PRO A 150 -18.97 -5.73 -3.56
C PRO A 150 -17.54 -6.24 -3.33
N THR A 151 -17.04 -6.06 -2.10
CA THR A 151 -15.89 -6.82 -1.59
C THR A 151 -16.12 -8.32 -1.78
N VAL A 152 -15.05 -9.05 -2.10
CA VAL A 152 -15.15 -10.50 -2.36
C VAL A 152 -15.79 -11.25 -1.18
N PRO A 153 -16.68 -12.23 -1.44
CA PRO A 153 -17.46 -12.87 -0.37
C PRO A 153 -16.63 -13.54 0.72
N SER A 154 -15.44 -14.05 0.39
CA SER A 154 -14.56 -14.70 1.35
C SER A 154 -13.95 -13.72 2.36
N LEU A 155 -13.71 -12.47 1.95
CA LEU A 155 -13.23 -11.40 2.84
C LEU A 155 -14.39 -10.73 3.58
N ALA A 156 -15.52 -10.49 2.90
CA ALA A 156 -16.68 -9.83 3.49
C ALA A 156 -17.18 -10.51 4.78
N LYS A 157 -17.05 -11.85 4.88
CA LYS A 157 -17.42 -12.63 6.08
C LYS A 157 -16.48 -12.43 7.27
N LEU A 158 -15.27 -11.94 7.04
CA LEU A 158 -14.23 -11.73 8.05
C LEU A 158 -14.12 -10.26 8.47
N LEU A 159 -14.79 -9.34 7.77
CA LEU A 159 -14.76 -7.93 8.10
C LEU A 159 -15.66 -7.65 9.32
N PRO A 160 -15.22 -6.80 10.27
CA PRO A 160 -16.02 -6.46 11.45
C PRO A 160 -17.20 -5.53 11.14
N SER A 161 -17.15 -4.82 10.00
CA SER A 161 -18.16 -3.86 9.59
C SER A 161 -18.28 -3.80 8.06
N LYS A 162 -19.30 -3.09 7.56
CA LYS A 162 -19.46 -2.87 6.11
C LYS A 162 -18.34 -1.94 5.60
N PRO A 163 -17.76 -2.24 4.43
CA PRO A 163 -16.79 -1.34 3.79
C PRO A 163 -17.38 0.06 3.53
N HIS A 164 -16.53 1.08 3.65
CA HIS A 164 -16.86 2.44 3.26
C HIS A 164 -16.77 2.57 1.73
N ASP A 165 -17.89 2.87 1.07
CA ASP A 165 -17.90 3.06 -0.38
C ASP A 165 -17.42 4.48 -0.75
N LYS A 166 -16.54 4.57 -1.74
CA LYS A 166 -15.88 5.82 -2.11
C LYS A 166 -15.72 6.00 -3.62
N THR A 167 -15.58 7.26 -4.02
CA THR A 167 -15.16 7.67 -5.38
C THR A 167 -13.72 8.17 -5.41
N ARG A 168 -13.20 8.69 -4.28
CA ARG A 168 -11.79 9.06 -4.12
C ARG A 168 -10.94 7.78 -4.16
N PHE A 169 -9.80 7.83 -4.87
CA PHE A 169 -8.90 6.67 -4.93
C PHE A 169 -8.29 6.35 -3.56
N SER A 170 -7.79 7.36 -2.85
CA SER A 170 -7.32 7.22 -1.48
C SER A 170 -8.46 6.84 -0.51
N MET A 171 -8.17 5.93 0.44
CA MET A 171 -9.05 5.60 1.56
C MET A 171 -9.15 6.72 2.61
N PHE A 172 -8.31 7.75 2.50
CA PHE A 172 -8.31 8.90 3.41
C PHE A 172 -9.52 9.82 3.13
N ILE A 173 -10.69 9.38 3.58
CA ILE A 173 -11.99 10.06 3.47
C ILE A 173 -12.57 10.30 4.87
N PRO A 174 -13.47 11.30 5.05
CA PRO A 174 -13.99 11.64 6.38
C PRO A 174 -14.58 10.47 7.17
N SER A 175 -15.27 9.54 6.49
CA SER A 175 -15.88 8.37 7.15
C SER A 175 -14.87 7.33 7.63
N VAL A 176 -13.63 7.37 7.14
CA VAL A 176 -12.51 6.53 7.58
C VAL A 176 -11.65 7.26 8.61
N THR A 177 -11.44 8.56 8.44
CA THR A 177 -10.48 9.33 9.25
C THR A 177 -11.07 9.90 10.53
N ALA A 178 -12.40 9.99 10.67
CA ALA A 178 -13.06 10.61 11.83
C ALA A 178 -12.63 9.97 13.17
N ASP A 179 -12.44 8.66 13.18
CA ASP A 179 -12.13 7.89 14.39
C ASP A 179 -10.70 7.32 14.37
N LEU A 180 -9.83 7.79 13.46
CA LEU A 180 -8.47 7.27 13.30
C LEU A 180 -7.56 7.89 14.39
N PRO A 181 -6.96 7.09 15.29
CA PRO A 181 -6.06 7.62 16.31
C PRO A 181 -4.82 8.29 15.69
N PRO A 182 -4.33 9.40 16.26
CA PRO A 182 -3.14 10.05 15.74
C PRO A 182 -1.93 9.13 15.85
N ARG A 183 -1.02 9.21 14.87
CA ARG A 183 0.24 8.42 14.82
C ARG A 183 0.05 6.91 14.88
N SER A 184 -1.09 6.39 14.43
CA SER A 184 -1.29 4.94 14.25
C SER A 184 -0.29 4.31 13.28
N ASP A 185 0.07 3.05 13.58
CA ASP A 185 0.77 2.14 12.67
C ASP A 185 -0.23 1.38 11.79
N ILE A 186 -0.24 1.66 10.49
CA ILE A 186 -1.30 1.20 9.57
C ILE A 186 -0.73 0.21 8.55
N ALA A 187 -1.18 -1.04 8.61
CA ALA A 187 -0.95 -2.01 7.54
C ALA A 187 -1.94 -1.79 6.40
N LEU A 188 -1.42 -1.59 5.19
CA LEU A 188 -2.21 -1.35 4.00
C LEU A 188 -2.11 -2.55 3.03
N VAL A 189 -3.27 -3.15 2.74
CA VAL A 189 -3.43 -4.33 1.88
C VAL A 189 -4.55 -4.08 0.86
N GLY A 190 -4.46 -4.63 -0.34
CA GLY A 190 -5.50 -4.54 -1.37
C GLY A 190 -5.01 -4.01 -2.72
N ILE A 191 -5.88 -3.32 -3.45
CA ILE A 191 -5.66 -2.93 -4.85
C ILE A 191 -6.16 -1.52 -5.16
N GLU A 192 -5.67 -0.85 -6.20
CA GLU A 192 -4.47 -1.17 -6.99
C GLU A 192 -3.21 -0.56 -6.37
N SER A 193 -2.09 -1.27 -6.43
CA SER A 193 -0.81 -0.88 -5.80
C SER A 193 -0.40 0.54 -6.21
N HIS A 194 -0.51 0.88 -7.49
CA HIS A 194 -0.09 2.15 -8.08
C HIS A 194 -1.14 3.26 -8.03
N ILE A 195 -2.39 2.96 -7.63
CA ILE A 195 -3.50 3.93 -7.60
C ILE A 195 -3.99 4.13 -6.17
N CYS A 196 -4.93 3.30 -5.71
CA CYS A 196 -5.59 3.48 -4.41
C CYS A 196 -4.63 3.24 -3.25
N ILE A 197 -3.79 2.21 -3.33
CA ILE A 197 -2.79 1.91 -2.29
C ILE A 197 -1.78 3.06 -2.20
N THR A 198 -1.18 3.47 -3.33
CA THR A 198 -0.18 4.55 -3.33
C THR A 198 -0.76 5.87 -2.80
N GLN A 199 -1.92 6.29 -3.28
CA GLN A 199 -2.52 7.56 -2.82
C GLN A 199 -2.95 7.49 -1.36
N THR A 200 -3.46 6.35 -0.89
CA THR A 200 -3.80 6.15 0.53
C THR A 200 -2.56 6.24 1.41
N ALA A 201 -1.47 5.58 1.02
CA ALA A 201 -0.25 5.56 1.81
C ALA A 201 0.40 6.95 1.92
N LEU A 202 0.41 7.73 0.82
CA LEU A 202 0.91 9.10 0.82
C LEU A 202 0.04 10.02 1.70
N ASP A 203 -1.29 9.97 1.57
CA ASP A 203 -2.20 10.79 2.37
C ASP A 203 -2.09 10.47 3.88
N LEU A 204 -2.00 9.19 4.24
CA LEU A 204 -1.84 8.76 5.64
C LEU A 204 -0.49 9.19 6.22
N ARG A 205 0.60 9.07 5.45
CA ARG A 205 1.92 9.58 5.85
C ARG A 205 1.89 11.08 6.08
N ASP A 206 1.29 11.84 5.16
CA ASP A 206 1.20 13.30 5.24
C ASP A 206 0.35 13.75 6.43
N ALA A 207 -0.61 12.92 6.85
CA ALA A 207 -1.39 13.09 8.08
C ALA A 207 -0.65 12.64 9.37
N GLY A 208 0.58 12.15 9.27
CA GLY A 208 1.44 11.80 10.41
C GLY A 208 1.26 10.37 10.95
N HIS A 209 0.68 9.46 10.17
CA HIS A 209 0.62 8.04 10.49
C HIS A 209 1.84 7.28 9.94
N TYR A 210 2.18 6.16 10.57
CA TYR A 210 3.22 5.25 10.07
C TYR A 210 2.55 4.20 9.20
N VAL A 211 2.97 4.11 7.94
CA VAL A 211 2.30 3.23 6.95
C VAL A 211 3.21 2.07 6.58
N TYR A 212 2.65 0.87 6.59
CA TYR A 212 3.27 -0.38 6.19
C TYR A 212 2.50 -0.95 5.00
N VAL A 213 3.08 -0.86 3.81
CA VAL A 213 2.49 -1.46 2.61
C VAL A 213 2.88 -2.92 2.55
N ILE A 214 1.88 -3.79 2.58
CA ILE A 214 2.04 -5.25 2.65
C ILE A 214 2.29 -5.79 1.23
N ALA A 215 3.56 -5.97 0.87
CA ALA A 215 3.99 -6.31 -0.49
C ALA A 215 3.38 -7.62 -1.02
N ASP A 216 3.23 -8.63 -0.16
CA ASP A 216 2.56 -9.90 -0.47
C ASP A 216 1.03 -9.81 -0.47
N GLY A 217 0.49 -8.61 -0.25
CA GLY A 217 -0.94 -8.32 -0.18
C GLY A 217 -1.36 -7.12 -1.03
N VAL A 218 -0.52 -6.67 -1.98
CA VAL A 218 -0.92 -5.66 -2.97
C VAL A 218 -0.63 -6.12 -4.39
N SER A 219 -1.49 -5.70 -5.33
CA SER A 219 -1.31 -5.98 -6.75
C SER A 219 -1.95 -4.91 -7.64
N SER A 220 -1.76 -5.03 -8.94
CA SER A 220 -2.33 -4.18 -9.99
C SER A 220 -2.71 -5.00 -11.20
N CYS A 221 -3.44 -4.40 -12.15
CA CYS A 221 -3.76 -5.09 -13.40
C CYS A 221 -2.49 -5.44 -14.20
N ASN A 222 -1.55 -4.51 -14.28
CA ASN A 222 -0.23 -4.75 -14.87
C ASN A 222 0.77 -5.14 -13.77
N PRO A 223 1.37 -6.34 -13.81
CA PRO A 223 2.29 -6.81 -12.76
C PRO A 223 3.50 -5.89 -12.56
N ARG A 224 3.96 -5.18 -13.60
CA ARG A 224 5.12 -4.29 -13.50
C ARG A 224 4.84 -3.04 -12.66
N GLU A 225 3.59 -2.58 -12.62
CA GLU A 225 3.18 -1.44 -11.80
C GLU A 225 3.33 -1.73 -10.30
N VAL A 226 3.31 -3.01 -9.90
CA VAL A 226 3.51 -3.41 -8.51
C VAL A 226 4.91 -3.00 -8.04
N GLY A 227 5.96 -3.43 -8.75
CA GLY A 227 7.33 -3.09 -8.39
C GLY A 227 7.58 -1.58 -8.39
N ILE A 228 7.11 -0.87 -9.42
CA ILE A 228 7.25 0.59 -9.55
C ILE A 228 6.57 1.31 -8.38
N ALA A 229 5.34 0.91 -8.04
CA ALA A 229 4.61 1.51 -6.92
C ALA A 229 5.33 1.27 -5.59
N LEU A 230 5.77 0.03 -5.34
CA LEU A 230 6.47 -0.32 -4.10
C LEU A 230 7.80 0.45 -3.96
N ASP A 231 8.57 0.58 -5.03
CA ASP A 231 9.84 1.32 -4.99
C ASP A 231 9.65 2.81 -4.81
N ARG A 232 8.62 3.39 -5.45
CA ARG A 232 8.20 4.77 -5.18
C ARG A 232 7.85 4.95 -3.70
N LEU A 233 7.02 4.08 -3.14
CA LEU A 233 6.59 4.18 -1.74
C LEU A 233 7.77 4.09 -0.77
N ARG A 234 8.75 3.21 -1.03
CA ARG A 234 10.01 3.17 -0.27
C ARG A 234 10.76 4.51 -0.32
N SER A 235 10.89 5.10 -1.51
CA SER A 235 11.59 6.40 -1.69
C SER A 235 10.88 7.56 -0.99
N GLU A 236 9.59 7.42 -0.77
CA GLU A 236 8.71 8.38 -0.09
C GLU A 236 8.70 8.18 1.44
N GLY A 237 9.56 7.31 1.98
CA GLY A 237 9.70 7.03 3.41
C GLY A 237 8.63 6.10 3.98
N ILE A 238 7.86 5.41 3.12
CA ILE A 238 6.83 4.46 3.54
C ILE A 238 7.45 3.06 3.62
N THR A 239 7.19 2.36 4.72
CA THR A 239 7.69 1.00 4.93
C THR A 239 6.99 0.04 3.99
N VAL A 240 7.76 -0.71 3.19
CA VAL A 240 7.25 -1.82 2.40
C VAL A 240 7.77 -3.12 3.02
N THR A 241 6.86 -3.94 3.51
CA THR A 241 7.16 -5.17 4.27
C THR A 241 6.25 -6.32 3.82
N SER A 242 6.33 -7.48 4.47
CA SER A 242 5.41 -8.61 4.25
C SER A 242 4.38 -8.73 5.36
N SER A 243 3.29 -9.45 5.09
CA SER A 243 2.22 -9.72 6.05
C SER A 243 2.75 -10.37 7.31
N GLU A 244 3.64 -11.36 7.13
CA GLU A 244 4.25 -12.08 8.24
C GLU A 244 5.17 -11.17 9.06
N SER A 245 6.04 -10.42 8.40
CA SER A 245 6.95 -9.50 9.10
C SER A 245 6.18 -8.47 9.92
N TRP A 246 5.13 -7.86 9.35
CA TRP A 246 4.32 -6.87 10.07
C TRP A 246 3.56 -7.49 11.25
N MET A 247 3.00 -8.68 11.08
CA MET A 247 2.30 -9.39 12.15
C MET A 247 3.21 -9.71 13.34
N TYR A 248 4.46 -10.14 13.08
CA TYR A 248 5.44 -10.36 14.14
C TYR A 248 5.95 -9.05 14.74
N GLU A 249 6.15 -8.01 13.93
CA GLU A 249 6.55 -6.68 14.41
C GLU A 249 5.47 -6.05 15.30
N CYS A 250 4.19 -6.30 15.01
CA CYS A 250 3.07 -5.90 15.86
C CYS A 250 3.18 -6.47 17.28
N VAL A 251 3.57 -7.75 17.41
CA VAL A 251 3.67 -8.44 18.71
C VAL A 251 5.01 -8.17 19.41
N GLY A 252 6.11 -8.07 18.67
CA GLY A 252 7.42 -7.69 19.18
C GLY A 252 8.20 -8.78 19.95
N ASP A 253 7.52 -9.64 20.70
CA ASP A 253 8.17 -10.67 21.54
C ASP A 253 7.41 -12.00 21.54
N ALA A 254 8.14 -13.13 21.56
CA ALA A 254 7.54 -14.47 21.62
C ALA A 254 6.96 -14.82 23.01
N SER A 255 7.37 -14.09 24.05
CA SER A 255 6.83 -14.17 25.41
C SER A 255 5.50 -13.42 25.58
N HIS A 256 5.14 -12.54 24.63
CA HIS A 256 3.91 -11.76 24.68
C HIS A 256 2.66 -12.69 24.63
N PRO A 257 1.60 -12.44 25.44
CA PRO A 257 0.41 -13.31 25.47
C PRO A 257 -0.27 -13.52 24.12
N ALA A 258 -0.23 -12.50 23.25
CA ALA A 258 -0.78 -12.56 21.89
C ALA A 258 -0.01 -13.47 20.93
N PHE A 259 1.22 -13.87 21.26
CA PHE A 259 2.07 -14.66 20.37
C PHE A 259 1.42 -15.98 19.93
N LYS A 260 0.68 -16.65 20.82
CA LYS A 260 -0.01 -17.90 20.48
C LYS A 260 -1.07 -17.70 19.39
N GLY A 261 -1.80 -16.57 19.44
CA GLY A 261 -2.79 -16.20 18.42
C GLY A 261 -2.13 -15.93 17.08
N LEU A 262 -1.06 -15.12 17.09
CA LEU A 262 -0.21 -14.87 15.92
C LEU A 262 0.30 -16.17 15.28
N PHE A 263 0.96 -17.01 16.08
CA PHE A 263 1.59 -18.24 15.60
C PHE A 263 0.57 -19.22 15.01
N GLY A 264 -0.62 -19.31 15.60
CA GLY A 264 -1.73 -20.10 15.06
C GLY A 264 -2.08 -19.70 13.63
N VAL A 265 -2.24 -18.39 13.38
CA VAL A 265 -2.55 -17.86 12.04
C VAL A 265 -1.45 -18.14 11.02
N VAL A 266 -0.18 -17.97 11.41
CA VAL A 266 0.98 -18.24 10.55
C VAL A 266 1.03 -19.72 10.16
N LYS A 267 0.84 -20.61 11.14
CA LYS A 267 0.85 -22.06 10.91
C LYS A 267 -0.29 -22.50 9.97
N GLU A 268 -1.50 -21.98 10.17
CA GLU A 268 -2.64 -22.28 9.31
C GLU A 268 -2.46 -21.78 7.87
N SER A 269 -1.75 -20.65 7.71
CA SER A 269 -1.59 -19.98 6.41
C SER A 269 -0.30 -20.37 5.69
N LEU A 270 0.44 -21.37 6.17
CA LEU A 270 1.79 -21.70 5.68
C LEU A 270 1.80 -22.06 4.17
N ALA A 271 0.89 -22.94 3.76
CA ALA A 271 0.80 -23.40 2.37
C ALA A 271 0.40 -22.25 1.42
N ASP A 272 -0.58 -21.44 1.85
CA ASP A 272 -1.05 -20.28 1.10
C ASP A 272 0.05 -19.22 1.00
N THR A 273 0.75 -18.93 2.09
CA THR A 273 1.88 -17.99 2.12
C THR A 273 2.96 -18.43 1.13
N LYS A 274 3.33 -19.73 1.12
CA LYS A 274 4.29 -20.27 0.15
C LYS A 274 3.84 -20.06 -1.30
N LYS A 275 2.56 -20.27 -1.59
CA LYS A 275 1.99 -20.02 -2.92
C LYS A 275 2.07 -18.54 -3.31
N VAL A 276 1.69 -17.64 -2.40
CA VAL A 276 1.74 -16.18 -2.62
C VAL A 276 3.18 -15.72 -2.94
N TRP A 277 4.18 -16.19 -2.19
CA TRP A 277 5.58 -15.81 -2.42
C TRP A 277 6.11 -16.21 -3.81
N GLN A 278 5.61 -17.30 -4.39
CA GLN A 278 5.98 -17.73 -5.74
C GLN A 278 5.35 -16.84 -6.83
N ALA A 279 4.27 -16.14 -6.51
CA ALA A 279 3.50 -15.31 -7.42
C ALA A 279 3.97 -13.84 -7.45
N LEU A 280 4.78 -13.39 -6.47
CA LEU A 280 5.19 -11.99 -6.41
C LEU A 280 6.02 -11.59 -7.63
N PRO A 281 5.70 -10.45 -8.25
CA PRO A 281 6.47 -9.97 -9.37
C PRO A 281 7.89 -9.64 -8.91
N PRO A 282 8.90 -9.83 -9.79
CA PRO A 282 10.26 -9.42 -9.46
C PRO A 282 10.31 -7.92 -9.16
N GLY A 283 11.25 -7.51 -8.30
CA GLY A 283 11.48 -6.09 -7.99
C GLY A 283 11.72 -5.26 -9.26
N SER A 284 11.41 -3.96 -9.21
CA SER A 284 11.63 -3.10 -10.37
C SER A 284 13.13 -2.95 -10.65
N LYS A 285 13.47 -2.84 -11.93
CA LYS A 285 14.85 -2.62 -12.41
C LYS A 285 14.99 -1.26 -13.09
N ILE A 286 14.05 -0.35 -12.80
CA ILE A 286 13.83 0.90 -13.54
C ILE A 286 14.46 2.06 -12.79
#